data_AF-A0A356X3F8-F1
#
_entry.id   AF-A0A356X3F8-F1
#
_cell.length_a   1.000
_cell.length_b   1.000
_cell.length_c   1.000
_cell.angle_alpha   90.00
_cell.angle_beta   90.00
_cell.angle_gamma   90.00
#
_symmetry.space_group_name_H-M   'P 1'
#
loop_
_entity.id
_entity.type
_entity.pdbx_description
1 polymer ?
#
loop_
_entity_poly.entity_id
_entity_poly.type
_entity_poly.pdbx_seq_one_letter_code
_entity_poly.pdbx_strand_id
1 'polypeptide(L)'
;GMTAVLSVKVAEPQFEGQTKTKLGNSEVQSAVEVVVYDQLNEYLEQNPKAAKKVIEKVVLAAEAREAARKARQLVQRKSVMSGGGLPGKL
;
A
#
# COMPACT_ATOMS: atom_id res chain seq x y z
N GLY A 1 -6.76 6.59 -3.93
CA GLY A 1 -5.54 6.28 -4.68
C GLY A 1 -4.56 7.42 -4.56
N MET A 2 -3.27 7.10 -4.72
CA MET A 2 -2.14 8.01 -4.81
C MET A 2 -1.50 7.81 -6.19
N THR A 3 -1.08 8.90 -6.82
CA THR A 3 -0.32 8.87 -8.07
C THR A 3 1.01 9.54 -7.79
N ALA A 4 2.11 8.85 -8.09
CA ALA A 4 3.46 9.35 -7.86
C ALA A 4 4.37 8.89 -9.01
N VAL A 5 5.37 9.71 -9.32
CA VAL A 5 6.42 9.38 -10.28
C VAL A 5 7.73 9.38 -9.50
N LEU A 6 8.45 8.26 -9.55
CA LEU A 6 9.77 8.12 -8.94
C LEU A 6 10.80 7.96 -10.06
N SER A 7 11.81 8.81 -10.07
CA SER A 7 12.94 8.72 -11.00
C SER A 7 14.23 8.71 -10.20
N VAL A 8 15.02 7.66 -10.35
CA VAL A 8 16.31 7.47 -9.67
C VAL A 8 17.41 7.31 -10.70
N LYS A 9 18.56 7.95 -10.43
CA LYS A 9 19.78 7.79 -11.23
C LYS A 9 20.77 6.98 -10.40
N VAL A 10 21.21 5.85 -10.96
CA VAL A 10 22.11 4.89 -10.29
C VAL A 10 23.29 4.66 -11.21
N ALA A 11 24.51 4.75 -10.69
CA ALA A 11 25.73 4.59 -11.48
C ALA A 11 25.88 3.16 -12.03
N GLU A 12 25.70 2.15 -11.17
CA GLU A 12 25.77 0.73 -11.51
C GLU A 12 24.44 0.03 -11.19
N PRO A 13 23.42 0.18 -12.06
CA PRO A 13 22.11 -0.39 -11.78
C PRO A 13 22.10 -1.91 -11.95
N GLN A 14 21.67 -2.61 -10.91
CA GLN A 14 21.46 -4.05 -10.89
C GLN A 14 19.96 -4.31 -11.01
N PHE A 15 19.55 -5.16 -11.96
CA PHE A 15 18.14 -5.48 -12.17
C PHE A 15 17.89 -6.98 -11.98
N GLU A 16 16.72 -7.31 -11.44
CA GLU A 16 16.22 -8.67 -11.45
C GLU A 16 15.69 -9.01 -12.85
N GLY A 17 16.36 -9.96 -13.51
CA GLY A 17 15.96 -10.47 -14.82
C GLY A 17 16.24 -9.52 -15.99
N GLN A 18 16.02 -10.04 -17.19
CA GLN A 18 16.38 -9.36 -18.44
C GLN A 18 15.49 -8.14 -18.77
N THR A 19 14.23 -8.15 -18.33
CA THR A 19 13.25 -7.10 -18.64
C THR A 19 13.45 -5.82 -17.83
N LYS A 20 14.42 -5.80 -16.90
CA LYS A 20 14.76 -4.64 -16.06
C LYS A 20 13.57 -4.04 -15.30
N THR A 21 12.61 -4.88 -14.92
CA THR A 21 11.36 -4.44 -14.27
C THR A 21 11.53 -4.14 -12.79
N LYS A 22 12.53 -4.75 -12.14
CA LYS A 22 12.79 -4.57 -10.71
C LYS A 22 14.26 -4.28 -10.47
N LEU A 23 14.53 -3.14 -9.83
CA LEU A 23 15.87 -2.72 -9.42
C LEU A 23 16.26 -3.48 -8.14
N GLY A 24 17.46 -4.06 -8.12
CA GLY A 24 17.99 -4.89 -7.02
C GLY A 24 18.99 -4.16 -6.10
N ASN A 25 19.36 -2.91 -6.39
CA ASN A 25 20.24 -2.11 -5.54
C ASN A 25 19.57 -1.76 -4.20
N SER A 26 19.91 -2.48 -3.13
CA SER A 26 19.34 -2.26 -1.79
C SER A 26 19.79 -0.92 -1.19
N GLU A 27 20.96 -0.42 -1.58
CA GLU A 27 21.45 0.91 -1.20
C GLU A 27 20.57 2.02 -1.78
N VAL A 28 20.03 1.84 -2.99
CA VAL A 28 19.15 2.82 -3.64
C VAL A 28 17.81 2.87 -2.92
N GLN A 29 17.26 1.72 -2.52
CA GLN A 29 16.04 1.69 -1.72
C GLN A 29 16.21 2.47 -0.42
N SER A 30 17.29 2.20 0.32
CA SER A 30 17.57 2.86 1.60
C SER A 30 17.73 4.37 1.44
N ALA A 31 18.46 4.81 0.40
CA ALA A 31 18.64 6.23 0.12
C ALA A 31 17.33 6.94 -0.24
N VAL A 32 16.49 6.33 -1.07
CA VAL A 32 15.18 6.88 -1.44
C VAL A 32 14.25 6.94 -0.22
N GLU A 33 14.25 5.93 0.64
CA GLU A 33 13.42 5.88 1.84
C GLU A 33 13.72 7.04 2.79
N VAL A 34 14.99 7.30 3.08
CA VAL A 34 15.42 8.42 3.94
C VAL A 34 14.97 9.76 3.35
N VAL A 35 15.26 10.00 2.05
CA VAL A 35 14.91 11.27 1.40
C VAL A 35 13.41 11.49 1.35
N VAL A 36 12.64 10.45 1.02
CA VAL A 36 11.17 10.55 0.96
C VAL A 36 10.60 10.77 2.35
N TYR A 37 11.12 10.11 3.39
CA TYR A 37 10.65 10.29 4.75
C TYR A 37 10.84 11.73 5.23
N ASP A 38 12.06 12.26 5.08
CA ASP A 38 12.39 13.61 5.53
C ASP A 38 11.56 14.66 4.79
N GLN A 39 11.53 14.59 3.46
CA GLN A 39 10.82 15.57 2.62
C GLN A 39 9.30 15.47 2.78
N LEU A 40 8.75 14.26 2.95
CA LEU A 40 7.33 14.09 3.18
C LEU A 40 6.92 14.64 4.54
N ASN A 41 7.70 14.38 5.59
CA ASN A 41 7.43 14.94 6.92
C ASN A 41 7.46 16.47 6.89
N GLU A 42 8.52 17.04 6.31
CA GLU A 42 8.64 18.49 6.16
C GLU A 42 7.44 19.07 5.40
N TYR A 43 7.05 18.46 4.28
CA TYR A 43 5.88 18.90 3.52
C TYR A 43 4.58 18.84 4.33
N LEU A 44 4.37 17.78 5.09
CA LEU A 44 3.17 17.60 5.91
C LEU A 44 3.09 18.64 7.04
N GLU A 45 4.22 18.94 7.68
CA GLU A 45 4.31 19.97 8.73
C GLU A 45 4.06 21.38 8.18
N GLN A 46 4.66 21.70 7.03
CA GLN A 46 4.48 23.00 6.38
C GLN A 46 3.06 23.19 5.79
N ASN A 47 2.35 22.09 5.49
CA ASN A 47 1.04 22.14 4.82
C ASN A 47 -0.07 21.44 5.64
N PRO A 48 -0.44 21.96 6.82
CA PRO A 48 -1.35 21.27 7.75
C PRO A 48 -2.75 21.02 7.16
N LYS A 49 -3.24 21.93 6.30
CA LYS A 49 -4.53 21.75 5.62
C LYS A 49 -4.51 20.61 4.61
N ALA A 50 -3.41 20.46 3.86
CA ALA A 50 -3.26 19.36 2.90
C ALA A 50 -3.01 18.04 3.63
N ALA A 51 -2.14 18.06 4.65
CA ALA A 51 -1.84 16.92 5.50
C ALA A 51 -3.11 16.32 6.12
N LYS A 52 -3.96 17.16 6.73
CA LYS A 52 -5.24 16.71 7.30
C LYS A 52 -6.12 16.00 6.28
N LYS A 53 -6.30 16.56 5.09
CA LYS A 53 -7.11 15.95 4.01
C LYS A 53 -6.54 14.60 3.55
N VAL A 54 -5.21 14.50 3.44
CA VAL A 54 -4.53 13.25 3.06
C VAL A 54 -4.74 12.19 4.14
N ILE A 55 -4.52 12.55 5.40
CA ILE A 55 -4.67 11.65 6.55
C ILE A 55 -6.12 11.16 6.67
N GLU A 56 -7.12 12.04 6.60
CA GLU A 56 -8.54 11.68 6.64
C GLU A 56 -8.90 10.66 5.54
N LYS A 57 -8.41 10.87 4.32
CA LYS A 57 -8.62 9.94 3.20
C LYS A 57 -7.96 8.58 3.45
N VAL A 58 -6.79 8.55 4.07
CA VAL A 58 -6.07 7.31 4.41
C VAL A 58 -6.80 6.56 5.52
N VAL A 59 -7.24 7.25 6.57
CA VAL A 59 -7.98 6.66 7.69
C VAL A 59 -9.29 6.04 7.20
N LEU A 60 -10.09 6.78 6.42
CA LEU A 60 -11.34 6.27 5.87
C LEU A 60 -11.11 5.03 5.00
N ALA A 61 -10.04 5.01 4.19
CA ALA A 61 -9.69 3.83 3.40
C ALA A 61 -9.24 2.65 4.27
N ALA A 62 -8.54 2.89 5.38
CA ALA A 62 -8.13 1.85 6.33
C ALA A 62 -9.35 1.25 7.06
N GLU A 63 -10.25 2.09 7.57
CA GLU A 63 -11.50 1.67 8.21
C GLU A 63 -12.37 0.84 7.27
N ALA A 64 -12.52 1.27 6.02
CA ALA A 64 -13.26 0.53 5.00
C ALA A 64 -12.64 -0.86 4.73
N ARG A 65 -11.31 -0.95 4.66
CA ARG A 65 -10.59 -2.23 4.51
C ARG A 65 -10.80 -3.13 5.72
N GLU A 66 -10.73 -2.60 6.93
CA GLU A 66 -10.96 -3.37 8.15
C GLU A 66 -12.40 -3.87 8.27
N ALA A 67 -13.38 -3.01 8.00
CA ALA A 67 -14.80 -3.37 8.00
C ALA A 67 -15.07 -4.50 7.00
N ALA A 68 -14.52 -4.39 5.78
CA ALA A 68 -14.61 -5.45 4.77
C ALA A 68 -13.94 -6.76 5.23
N ARG A 69 -12.77 -6.67 5.90
CA ARG A 69 -12.07 -7.85 6.44
C ARG A 69 -12.89 -8.55 7.53
N LYS A 70 -13.46 -7.78 8.48
CA LYS A 70 -14.33 -8.29 9.54
C LYS A 70 -15.58 -8.95 8.96
N ALA A 71 -16.23 -8.32 7.98
CA ALA A 71 -17.39 -8.88 7.29
C ALA A 71 -17.08 -10.21 6.61
N ARG A 72 -15.95 -10.31 5.87
CA ARG A 72 -15.50 -11.57 5.25
C ARG A 72 -15.23 -12.67 6.28
N GLN A 73 -14.59 -12.34 7.40
CA GLN A 73 -14.31 -13.30 8.47
C GLN A 73 -15.60 -13.81 9.14
N LEU A 74 -16.58 -12.93 9.38
CA LEU A 74 -17.88 -13.33 9.94
C LEU A 74 -18.64 -14.27 9.02
N VAL A 75 -18.65 -13.99 7.71
CA VAL A 75 -19.26 -14.88 6.70
C VAL A 75 -18.52 -16.21 6.62
N GLN A 76 -17.19 -16.22 6.60
CA GLN A 76 -16.40 -17.46 6.62
C GLN A 76 -16.68 -18.29 7.88
N ARG A 77 -16.66 -17.69 9.07
CA ARG A 77 -16.95 -18.39 10.33
C ARG A 77 -18.36 -18.99 10.36
N LYS A 78 -19.37 -18.24 9.89
CA LYS A 78 -20.74 -18.77 9.74
C LYS A 78 -20.79 -19.91 8.72
N SER A 79 -20.05 -19.79 7.63
CA SER A 79 -19.95 -20.82 6.58
C SER A 79 -19.30 -22.12 7.05
N VAL A 80 -18.41 -22.11 8.06
CA VAL A 80 -17.81 -23.34 8.61
C VAL A 80 -18.80 -24.12 9.50
N MET A 81 -19.71 -23.44 10.21
CA MET A 81 -20.77 -24.11 10.98
C MET A 81 -21.99 -24.49 10.13
N SER A 82 -22.22 -23.81 8.99
CA SER A 82 -23.21 -24.24 7.99
C SER A 82 -22.55 -25.21 7.00
N GLY A 83 -22.36 -26.46 7.41
CA GLY A 83 -21.95 -27.53 6.51
C GLY A 83 -22.90 -27.61 5.30
N GLY A 84 -22.34 -27.50 4.10
CA GLY A 84 -23.07 -27.55 2.83
C GLY A 84 -22.76 -26.35 1.98
N GLY A 85 -21.79 -26.50 1.07
CA GLY A 85 -21.68 -25.60 -0.08
C GLY A 85 -23.03 -25.45 -0.76
N LEU A 86 -23.29 -24.26 -1.32
CA LEU A 86 -24.54 -23.87 -1.98
C LEU A 86 -25.25 -25.08 -2.62
N PRO A 87 -26.39 -25.56 -2.07
CA PRO A 87 -27.13 -26.62 -2.71
C PRO A 87 -27.70 -26.05 -4.02
N GLY A 88 -27.05 -26.39 -5.13
CA GLY A 88 -27.65 -26.30 -6.46
C GLY A 88 -27.22 -25.16 -7.39
N LYS A 89 -26.01 -24.59 -7.29
CA LYS A 89 -25.48 -23.75 -8.39
C LYS A 89 -23.99 -24.01 -8.68
N LEU A 90 -23.78 -24.70 -9.81
CA LEU A 90 -22.56 -24.91 -10.63
C LEU A 90 -21.21 -24.96 -9.92
#